data_AF-A0A7Y6E4Y1-F1
#
_entry.id   AF-A0A7Y6E4Y1-F1
#
_cell.length_a   1.000
_cell.length_b   1.000
_cell.length_c   1.000
_cell.angle_alpha   90.00
_cell.angle_beta   90.00
_cell.angle_gamma   90.00
#
_symmetry.space_group_name_H-M   'P 1'
#
loop_
_entity.id
_entity.type
_entity.pdbx_description
1 polymer ?
#
loop_
_entity_poly.entity_id
_entity_poly.type
_entity_poly.pdbx_seq_one_letter_code
_entity_poly.pdbx_strand_id
1 'polypeptide(L)'
;GSSRPLDVKLVGSRQALDQVAAVTLHFRHVDQSKSWNETEMRREGDRFTALLPKEFTATSFPVMCFAEAHLTGQAPVLLPGFEPDLANQPYLVIHSTAWKAHHTGAERSTAHQRSLG
;
A
#
# COMPACT_ATOMS: atom_id res chain seq x y z
N GLY A 1 -11.66 -13.42 9.57
CA GLY A 1 -12.35 -12.20 9.10
C GLY A 1 -12.20 -12.14 7.60
N SER A 2 -13.28 -11.91 6.86
CA SER A 2 -13.26 -11.83 5.40
C SER A 2 -12.48 -10.61 4.96
N SER A 3 -11.28 -10.82 4.41
CA SER A 3 -10.50 -9.74 3.80
C SER A 3 -11.26 -9.19 2.60
N ARG A 4 -11.36 -7.86 2.53
CA ARG A 4 -11.99 -7.14 1.41
C ARG A 4 -10.89 -6.44 0.59
N PRO A 5 -11.10 -6.24 -0.71
CA PRO A 5 -10.29 -5.29 -1.47
C PRO A 5 -10.28 -3.92 -0.79
N LEU A 6 -9.19 -3.19 -0.93
CA LEU A 6 -9.08 -1.84 -0.38
C LEU A 6 -9.19 -0.81 -1.50
N ASP A 7 -10.08 0.17 -1.34
CA ASP A 7 -10.13 1.33 -2.22
C ASP A 7 -8.91 2.22 -1.96
N VAL A 8 -8.10 2.42 -2.99
CA VAL A 8 -7.00 3.40 -2.99
C VAL A 8 -7.44 4.57 -3.84
N LYS A 9 -7.30 5.78 -3.29
CA LYS A 9 -7.74 7.02 -3.93
C LYS A 9 -6.59 8.01 -3.99
N LEU A 10 -6.33 8.54 -5.18
CA LEU A 10 -5.51 9.72 -5.34
C LEU A 10 -6.45 10.93 -5.43
N VAL A 11 -6.30 11.85 -4.48
CA VAL A 11 -7.07 13.09 -4.38
C VAL A 11 -6.12 14.28 -4.40
N GLY A 12 -6.61 15.41 -4.88
CA GLY A 12 -5.83 16.64 -5.00
C GLY A 12 -6.71 17.81 -5.42
N SER A 13 -6.09 18.96 -5.66
CA SER A 13 -6.81 20.08 -6.26
C SER A 13 -7.24 19.74 -7.69
N ARG A 14 -8.39 20.26 -8.12
CA ARG A 14 -8.88 20.05 -9.49
C ARG A 14 -7.86 20.47 -10.54
N GLN A 15 -7.21 21.61 -10.35
CA GLN A 15 -6.17 22.11 -11.25
C GLN A 15 -4.98 21.15 -11.38
N ALA A 16 -4.57 20.50 -10.29
CA ALA A 16 -3.51 19.50 -10.34
C ALA A 16 -3.98 18.24 -11.07
N LEU A 17 -5.17 17.74 -10.73
CA LEU A 17 -5.70 16.51 -11.34
C LEU A 17 -6.04 16.66 -12.83
N ASP A 18 -6.39 17.86 -13.30
CA ASP A 18 -6.65 18.12 -14.72
C ASP A 18 -5.37 18.09 -15.57
N GLN A 19 -4.18 18.14 -14.94
CA GLN A 19 -2.89 17.93 -15.61
C GLN A 19 -2.46 16.46 -15.65
N VAL A 20 -3.17 15.57 -14.94
CA VAL A 20 -2.85 14.15 -14.87
C VAL A 20 -3.58 13.40 -15.98
N ALA A 21 -2.82 12.83 -16.92
CA ALA A 21 -3.34 12.05 -18.04
C ALA A 21 -3.71 10.62 -17.63
N ALA A 22 -2.91 9.99 -16.78
CA ALA A 22 -3.13 8.63 -16.29
C ALA A 22 -2.45 8.44 -14.93
N VAL A 23 -2.89 7.44 -14.16
CA VAL A 23 -2.27 7.07 -12.89
C VAL A 23 -2.19 5.57 -12.77
N THR A 24 -1.02 5.06 -12.41
CA THR A 24 -0.78 3.63 -12.15
C THR A 24 -0.49 3.44 -10.67
N LEU A 25 -1.22 2.53 -10.00
CA LEU A 25 -0.93 2.12 -8.63
C LEU A 25 0.01 0.93 -8.67
N HIS A 26 1.21 1.08 -8.10
CA HIS A 26 2.16 0.00 -7.90
C HIS A 26 2.03 -0.53 -6.48
N PHE A 27 2.01 -1.86 -6.33
CA PHE A 27 1.91 -2.50 -5.02
C PHE A 27 2.63 -3.86 -4.97
N ARG A 28 3.10 -4.22 -3.78
CA ARG A 28 3.64 -5.56 -3.46
C ARG A 28 3.60 -5.79 -1.95
N HIS A 29 3.77 -7.03 -1.50
CA HIS A 29 4.15 -7.27 -0.10
C HIS A 29 5.52 -6.65 0.19
N VAL A 30 5.82 -6.31 1.45
CA VAL A 30 7.14 -5.80 1.88
C VAL A 30 8.17 -6.94 1.82
N ASP A 31 8.50 -7.33 0.59
CA ASP A 31 9.44 -8.35 0.20
C ASP A 31 10.13 -7.82 -1.06
N GLN A 32 11.39 -7.42 -0.90
CA GLN A 32 12.14 -6.76 -1.96
C GLN A 32 12.51 -7.69 -3.12
N SER A 33 12.37 -9.01 -2.96
CA SER A 33 12.60 -9.99 -4.01
C SER A 33 11.46 -10.06 -5.03
N LYS A 34 10.28 -9.54 -4.68
CA LYS A 34 9.09 -9.55 -5.55
C LYS A 34 9.05 -8.35 -6.48
N SER A 35 8.75 -8.62 -7.74
CA SER A 35 8.35 -7.60 -8.71
C SER A 35 7.12 -6.84 -8.23
N TRP A 36 7.02 -5.59 -8.66
CA TRP A 36 5.81 -4.79 -8.46
C TRP A 36 4.65 -5.37 -9.26
N ASN A 37 3.46 -5.37 -8.63
CA ASN A 37 2.20 -5.51 -9.35
C ASN A 37 1.69 -4.10 -9.64
N GLU A 38 0.88 -3.97 -10.68
CA GLU A 38 0.35 -2.69 -11.12
C GLU A 38 -1.13 -2.78 -11.47
N THR A 39 -1.83 -1.67 -11.28
CA THR A 39 -3.20 -1.51 -11.76
C THR A 39 -3.45 -0.04 -12.10
N GLU A 40 -4.12 0.21 -13.23
CA GLU A 40 -4.51 1.56 -13.61
C GLU A 40 -5.56 2.10 -12.63
N MET A 41 -5.39 3.34 -12.17
CA MET A 41 -6.41 4.04 -11.41
C MET A 41 -7.37 4.74 -12.37
N ARG A 42 -8.66 4.44 -12.26
CA ARG A 42 -9.71 5.05 -13.08
C ARG A 42 -10.02 6.48 -12.58
N ARG A 43 -10.14 7.43 -13.51
CA ARG A 43 -10.63 8.79 -13.20
C ARG A 43 -12.11 8.75 -12.81
N GLU A 44 -12.44 9.36 -11.67
CA GLU A 44 -13.80 9.49 -11.15
C GLU A 44 -14.07 10.93 -10.72
N GLY A 45 -14.42 11.79 -11.68
CA GLY A 45 -14.64 13.21 -11.40
C GLY A 45 -13.35 13.90 -10.92
N ASP A 46 -13.25 14.17 -9.62
CA ASP A 46 -12.15 14.90 -8.95
C ASP A 46 -11.17 13.97 -8.20
N ARG A 47 -11.11 12.69 -8.57
CA ARG A 47 -10.17 11.73 -8.00
C ARG A 47 -9.78 10.67 -9.01
N PHE A 48 -8.72 9.92 -8.70
CA PHE A 48 -8.42 8.63 -9.35
C PHE A 48 -8.60 7.51 -8.33
N THR A 49 -9.12 6.36 -8.76
CA THR A 49 -9.42 5.22 -7.88
C THR A 49 -8.92 3.90 -8.43
N ALA A 50 -8.36 3.06 -7.58
CA ALA A 50 -8.05 1.67 -7.87
C ALA A 50 -8.41 0.76 -6.68
N LEU A 51 -8.57 -0.53 -6.98
CA LEU A 51 -8.75 -1.56 -5.96
C LEU A 51 -7.41 -2.25 -5.71
N LEU A 52 -6.98 -2.27 -4.45
CA LEU A 52 -5.92 -3.16 -4.02
C LEU A 52 -6.54 -4.56 -3.78
N PRO A 53 -6.11 -5.61 -4.50
CA PRO A 53 -6.77 -6.91 -4.45
C PRO A 53 -6.75 -7.53 -3.06
N LYS A 54 -7.81 -8.28 -2.72
CA LYS A 54 -7.95 -8.92 -1.40
C LYS A 54 -6.79 -9.88 -1.09
N GLU A 55 -6.17 -10.47 -2.10
CA GLU A 55 -5.05 -11.41 -2.00
C GLU A 55 -3.82 -10.74 -1.35
N PHE A 56 -3.70 -9.42 -1.49
CA PHE A 56 -2.63 -8.65 -0.88
C PHE A 56 -3.00 -8.19 0.54
N THR A 57 -4.28 -7.93 0.82
CA THR A 57 -4.76 -7.49 2.14
C THR A 57 -5.14 -8.62 3.09
N ALA A 58 -5.36 -9.84 2.59
CA ALA A 58 -5.79 -11.00 3.37
C ALA A 58 -4.68 -11.72 4.13
N THR A 59 -3.43 -11.27 4.02
CA THR A 59 -2.28 -11.88 4.66
C THR A 59 -1.88 -11.10 5.93
N SER A 60 -0.96 -11.67 6.72
CA SER A 60 -0.31 -10.95 7.82
C SER A 60 0.87 -10.08 7.34
N PHE A 61 1.28 -10.21 6.09
CA PHE A 61 2.41 -9.48 5.52
C PHE A 61 1.98 -8.06 5.13
N PRO A 62 2.73 -7.01 5.53
CA PRO A 62 2.42 -5.66 5.12
C PRO A 62 2.51 -5.51 3.59
N VAL A 63 1.72 -4.58 3.05
CA VAL A 63 1.76 -4.18 1.65
C VAL A 63 2.42 -2.83 1.55
N MET A 64 3.33 -2.65 0.60
CA MET A 64 3.82 -1.33 0.20
C MET A 64 3.22 -0.93 -1.13
N CYS A 65 2.83 0.34 -1.26
CA CYS A 65 2.29 0.87 -2.50
C CYS A 65 2.61 2.35 -2.72
N PHE A 66 2.68 2.74 -3.98
CA PHE A 66 2.80 4.13 -4.44
C PHE A 66 2.06 4.31 -5.77
N ALA A 67 1.67 5.53 -6.09
CA ALA A 67 1.09 5.86 -7.39
C ALA A 67 2.14 6.55 -8.27
N GLU A 68 2.21 6.17 -9.54
CA GLU A 68 2.90 6.92 -10.59
C GLU A 68 1.85 7.71 -11.38
N ALA A 69 1.93 9.04 -11.34
CA ALA A 69 1.02 9.92 -12.08
C ALA A 69 1.72 10.44 -13.34
N HIS A 70 1.14 10.15 -14.50
CA HIS A 70 1.61 10.64 -15.79
C HIS A 70 1.01 12.03 -16.03
N LEU A 71 1.87 13.04 -16.03
CA LEU A 71 1.49 14.43 -16.24
C LEU A 71 1.51 14.77 -17.74
N THR A 72 0.57 15.62 -18.17
CA THR A 72 0.46 16.04 -19.57
C THR A 72 1.66 16.91 -19.95
N GLY A 73 2.51 16.41 -20.86
CA GLY A 73 3.69 17.13 -21.35
C GLY A 73 4.83 17.25 -20.33
N GLN A 74 4.81 16.47 -19.25
CA GLN A 74 5.82 16.48 -18.20
C GLN A 74 6.25 15.05 -17.84
N ALA A 75 7.34 14.93 -17.10
CA ALA A 75 7.78 13.62 -16.57
C ALA A 75 6.76 13.07 -15.56
N PRO A 76 6.63 11.73 -15.44
CA PRO A 76 5.81 11.12 -14.39
C PRO A 76 6.32 11.48 -13.00
N VAL A 77 5.41 11.53 -12.03
CA VAL A 77 5.72 11.79 -10.62
C VAL A 77 5.27 10.65 -9.73
N LEU A 78 6.08 10.33 -8.72
CA LEU A 78 5.76 9.33 -7.70
C LEU A 78 5.00 9.97 -6.54
N LEU A 79 3.99 9.27 -6.03
CA LEU A 79 3.14 9.71 -4.93
C LEU A 79 3.00 8.57 -3.90
N PRO A 80 3.51 8.74 -2.66
CA PRO A 80 4.23 9.92 -2.18
C PRO A 80 5.60 10.07 -2.88
N GLY A 81 6.03 11.31 -3.07
CA GLY A 81 7.35 11.62 -3.62
C GLY A 81 8.45 11.48 -2.57
N PHE A 82 9.68 11.74 -2.98
CA PHE A 82 10.78 11.91 -2.03
C PHE A 82 10.66 13.26 -1.30
N GLU A 83 10.98 13.26 -0.01
CA GLU A 83 11.23 14.46 0.77
C GLU A 83 12.49 15.19 0.24
N PRO A 84 12.66 16.49 0.54
CA PRO A 84 13.79 17.27 0.01
C PRO A 84 15.17 16.70 0.35
N ASP A 85 15.29 16.00 1.47
CA ASP A 85 16.53 15.34 1.92
C ASP A 85 16.69 13.89 1.40
N LEU A 86 15.71 13.41 0.63
CA LEU A 86 15.62 12.05 0.09
C LEU A 86 15.64 10.95 1.17
N ALA A 87 15.33 11.29 2.42
CA ALA A 87 15.46 10.38 3.56
C ALA A 87 14.21 9.50 3.78
N ASN A 88 13.09 9.79 3.11
CA ASN A 88 11.87 9.01 3.21
C ASN A 88 11.83 7.86 2.20
N GLN A 89 10.94 6.91 2.49
CA GLN A 89 10.52 5.91 1.54
C GLN A 89 9.33 6.47 0.74
N PRO A 90 9.39 6.53 -0.61
CA PRO A 90 8.35 7.13 -1.44
C PRO A 90 7.16 6.16 -1.64
N TYR A 91 6.74 5.51 -0.56
CA TYR A 91 5.63 4.57 -0.56
C TYR A 91 4.91 4.55 0.78
N LEU A 92 3.61 4.24 0.72
CA LEU A 92 2.81 3.93 1.89
C LEU A 92 3.00 2.47 2.28
N VAL A 93 3.02 2.17 3.58
CA VAL A 93 2.99 0.80 4.11
C VAL A 93 1.68 0.57 4.83
N ILE A 94 0.93 -0.44 4.37
CA ILE A 94 -0.36 -0.84 4.91
C ILE A 94 -0.16 -2.12 5.72
N HIS A 95 -0.40 -2.03 7.03
CA HIS A 95 -0.25 -3.15 7.96
C HIS A 95 -1.57 -3.88 8.18
N SER A 96 -1.55 -5.21 8.09
CA SER A 96 -2.68 -6.06 8.45
C SER A 96 -2.81 -6.16 9.96
N THR A 97 -3.95 -5.78 10.55
CA THR A 97 -4.16 -5.92 12.00
C THR A 97 -4.12 -7.38 12.49
N ALA A 98 -4.21 -8.36 11.58
CA ALA A 98 -3.99 -9.78 11.89
C ALA A 98 -2.55 -10.09 12.33
N TRP A 99 -1.58 -9.21 12.05
CA TRP A 99 -0.21 -9.35 12.53
C TRP A 99 -0.13 -9.43 14.07
N LYS A 100 -1.03 -8.71 14.77
CA LYS A 100 -1.11 -8.71 16.25
C LYS A 100 -1.54 -10.08 16.80
N ALA A 101 -2.46 -10.76 16.12
CA ALA A 101 -2.98 -12.06 16.58
C ALA A 101 -1.90 -13.17 16.58
N HIS A 102 -0.96 -13.12 15.63
CA HIS A 102 0.16 -14.07 15.58
C HIS A 102 1.19 -13.86 16.70
N HIS A 103 1.36 -12.63 17.20
CA HIS A 103 2.35 -12.33 18.25
C HIS A 103 1.80 -12.49 19.66
N THR A 104 0.49 -12.30 19.89
CA THR A 104 -0.12 -12.52 21.22
C THR A 104 -0.35 -14.01 21.55
N GLY A 105 -0.30 -14.90 20.55
CA GLY A 105 -0.39 -16.35 20.76
C GLY A 105 0.93 -17.00 21.19
N ALA A 106 2.07 -16.43 20.80
CA ALA A 106 3.39 -16.99 21.10
C ALA A 106 3.79 -16.82 22.58
N GLU A 107 3.34 -15.74 23.25
CA GLU A 107 3.68 -15.48 24.65
C GLU A 107 2.85 -16.29 25.66
N ARG A 108 1.69 -16.84 25.26
CA ARG A 108 0.90 -17.70 26.17
C ARG A 108 1.34 -19.16 26.16
N SER A 109 2.17 -19.58 25.21
CA SER A 109 2.63 -20.98 25.11
C SER A 109 3.91 -21.25 25.89
N THR A 110 4.70 -20.23 26.24
CA THR A 110 5.95 -20.41 27.02
C THR A 110 5.73 -20.40 28.53
N ALA A 111 4.58 -19.91 29.01
CA ALA A 111 4.26 -19.89 30.44
C ALA A 111 3.79 -21.26 30.99
N HIS A 112 3.39 -22.21 30.13
CA HIS A 112 2.88 -23.52 30.59
C HIS A 112 3.95 -24.63 30.63
N GLN A 113 5.18 -24.35 30.20
CA GLN A 113 6.26 -25.34 30.11
C GLN A 113 7.40 -25.12 31.14
N ARG A 114 7.12 -24.36 32.21
CA ARG A 114 8.02 -24.16 33.37
C ARG A 114 7.35 -24.50 34.71
N SER A 115 6.48 -25.51 34.73
CA SER A 115 5.89 -26.02 35.98
C SER A 115 5.88 -27.56 36.08
N LEU A 116 6.73 -28.22 35.28
CA LEU A 116 7.05 -29.64 35.43
C LEU A 116 8.54 -29.81 35.10
N GLY A 117 9.37 -29.82 36.14
CA GLY A 117 10.83 -29.94 36.07
C GLY A 117 11.45 -29.64 37.42
#